data_AF-A0A0D7BAT8-F1
#
_entry.id   AF-A0A0D7BAT8-F1
#
_cell.length_a   1.000
_cell.length_b   1.000
_cell.length_c   1.000
_cell.angle_alpha   90.00
_cell.angle_beta   90.00
_cell.angle_gamma   90.00
#
_symmetry.space_group_name_H-M   'P 1'
#
loop_
_entity.id
_entity.type
_entity.pdbx_description
1 polymer ?
#
loop_
_entity_poly.entity_id
_entity_poly.type
_entity_poly.pdbx_seq_one_letter_code
_entity_poly.pdbx_strand_id
1 'polypeptide(L)'
;IFSRLEPGDLVSLSRTSKDIRAVLMRKPSEYIWRAARSMVPDLPPLPHDMSEPAYASLVFDTFCHECFVHRARHADWESRLRLCADCLLAGQM
;
A
#
# COMPACT_ATOMS: atom_id res chain seq x y z
N ILE A 1 10.88 -13.99 7.82
CA ILE A 1 10.65 -12.97 8.86
C ILE A 1 9.61 -11.95 8.38
N PHE A 2 9.86 -11.20 7.30
CA PHE A 2 8.90 -10.22 6.75
C PHE A 2 7.54 -10.80 6.32
N SER A 3 7.48 -12.07 5.92
CA SER A 3 6.25 -12.76 5.51
C SER A 3 5.24 -13.02 6.64
N ARG A 4 5.53 -12.55 7.86
CA ARG A 4 4.64 -12.64 9.04
C ARG A 4 4.10 -11.26 9.45
N LEU A 5 4.47 -10.21 8.74
CA LEU A 5 4.01 -8.84 8.97
C LEU A 5 2.73 -8.58 8.18
N GLU A 6 1.91 -7.65 8.65
CA GLU A 6 0.76 -7.20 7.87
C GLU A 6 1.22 -6.34 6.69
N PRO A 7 0.41 -6.21 5.61
CA PRO A 7 0.81 -5.43 4.45
C PRO A 7 1.13 -3.95 4.79
N GLY A 8 0.42 -3.36 5.75
CA GLY A 8 0.69 -2.01 6.25
C GLY A 8 2.05 -1.85 6.94
N ASP A 9 2.50 -2.88 7.67
CA ASP A 9 3.84 -2.90 8.28
C ASP A 9 4.92 -2.97 7.20
N LEU A 10 4.72 -3.78 6.15
CA LEU A 10 5.64 -3.86 5.03
C LEU A 10 5.76 -2.53 4.27
N VAL A 11 4.64 -1.83 4.09
CA VAL A 11 4.61 -0.46 3.53
C VAL A 11 5.40 0.50 4.42
N SER A 12 5.14 0.49 5.73
CA SER A 12 5.82 1.37 6.69
C SER A 12 7.32 1.09 6.74
N LEU A 13 7.72 -0.18 6.77
CA LEU A 13 9.11 -0.60 6.79
C LEU A 13 9.85 -0.25 5.49
N SER A 14 9.16 -0.33 4.35
CA SER A 14 9.69 0.12 3.05
C SER A 14 9.94 1.63 2.98
N ARG A 15 9.46 2.42 3.94
CA ARG A 15 9.73 3.86 4.03
C ARG A 15 10.83 4.22 5.01
N THR A 16 11.05 3.40 6.03
CA THR A 16 12.04 3.69 7.08
C THR A 16 13.45 3.32 6.66
N SER A 17 13.63 2.35 5.75
CA SER A 17 14.94 1.91 5.27
C SER A 17 15.00 1.74 3.76
N LYS A 18 15.98 2.42 3.13
CA LYS A 18 16.26 2.29 1.69
C LYS A 18 16.67 0.87 1.31
N ASP A 19 17.42 0.18 2.17
CA ASP A 19 17.87 -1.18 1.91
C ASP A 19 16.71 -2.18 1.98
N ILE A 20 15.84 -2.03 2.99
CA ILE A 20 14.65 -2.88 3.10
C ILE A 20 13.71 -2.63 1.93
N ARG A 21 13.50 -1.37 1.55
CA ARG A 21 12.75 -1.01 0.34
C ARG A 21 13.33 -1.68 -0.91
N ALA A 22 14.66 -1.63 -1.07
CA ALA A 22 15.34 -2.23 -2.21
C ALA A 22 15.18 -3.75 -2.27
N VAL A 23 14.96 -4.42 -1.14
CA VAL A 23 14.64 -5.85 -1.10
C VAL A 23 13.15 -6.08 -1.38
N LEU A 24 12.26 -5.39 -0.67
CA LEU A 24 10.81 -5.66 -0.73
C LEU A 24 10.17 -5.30 -2.07
N MET A 25 10.70 -4.32 -2.80
CA MET A 25 10.14 -3.88 -4.09
C MET A 25 10.61 -4.73 -5.29
N ARG A 26 11.44 -5.76 -5.07
CA ARG A 26 11.88 -6.65 -6.15
C ARG A 26 10.82 -7.70 -6.46
N LYS A 27 10.69 -8.09 -7.73
CA LYS A 27 9.78 -9.16 -8.17
C LYS A 27 9.91 -10.48 -7.39
N PRO A 28 11.11 -10.98 -7.05
CA PRO A 28 11.24 -12.19 -6.24
C PRO A 28 10.70 -12.04 -4.82
N SER A 29 10.48 -10.82 -4.31
CA SER A 29 9.92 -10.57 -2.98
C SER A 29 8.39 -10.52 -2.98
N GLU A 30 7.74 -10.66 -4.14
CA GLU A 30 6.28 -10.61 -4.28
C GLU A 30 5.58 -11.67 -3.40
N TYR A 31 6.20 -12.83 -3.18
CA TYR A 31 5.66 -13.86 -2.29
C TYR A 31 5.52 -13.36 -0.83
N ILE A 32 6.37 -12.43 -0.38
CA ILE A 32 6.32 -11.86 0.97
C ILE A 32 5.04 -11.05 1.13
N TRP A 33 4.74 -10.21 0.14
CA TRP A 33 3.54 -9.38 0.12
C TRP A 33 2.28 -10.21 -0.02
N ARG A 34 2.29 -11.22 -0.90
CA ARG A 34 1.17 -12.15 -1.04
C ARG A 34 0.90 -12.92 0.26
N ALA A 35 1.96 -13.36 0.96
CA ALA A 35 1.83 -14.00 2.26
C ALA A 35 1.21 -13.04 3.29
N ALA A 36 1.73 -11.81 3.39
CA ALA A 36 1.17 -10.77 4.26
C ALA A 36 -0.31 -10.48 3.97
N ARG A 37 -0.69 -10.35 2.68
CA ARG A 37 -2.07 -10.13 2.27
C ARG A 37 -2.98 -11.29 2.66
N SER A 38 -2.51 -12.53 2.53
CA SER A 38 -3.29 -13.72 2.89
C SER A 38 -3.61 -13.85 4.38
N MET A 39 -2.92 -13.08 5.24
CA MET A 39 -3.16 -13.06 6.68
C MET A 39 -4.30 -12.10 7.08
N VAL A 40 -4.72 -11.21 6.19
CA VAL A 40 -5.77 -10.22 6.48
C VAL A 40 -7.08 -10.68 5.83
N PRO A 41 -8.11 -11.05 6.62
CA PRO A 41 -9.41 -11.43 6.08
C PRO A 41 -10.15 -10.23 5.49
N ASP A 42 -11.13 -10.52 4.63
CA ASP A 42 -12.11 -9.54 4.10
C ASP A 42 -11.51 -8.35 3.32
N LEU A 43 -10.32 -8.53 2.77
CA LEU A 43 -9.70 -7.56 1.88
C LEU A 43 -10.39 -7.54 0.49
N PRO A 44 -10.55 -6.35 -0.13
CA PRO A 44 -10.99 -6.24 -1.51
C PRO A 44 -10.09 -7.06 -2.44
N PRO A 45 -10.61 -7.63 -3.54
CA PRO A 45 -9.78 -8.39 -4.45
C PRO A 45 -8.64 -7.54 -5.01
N LEU A 46 -7.44 -8.12 -5.11
CA LEU A 46 -6.31 -7.51 -5.79
C LEU A 46 -6.66 -7.32 -7.28
N PRO A 47 -6.68 -6.07 -7.81
CA PRO A 47 -6.90 -5.85 -9.23
C PRO A 47 -5.78 -6.46 -10.09
N HIS A 48 -6.12 -6.99 -11.27
CA HIS A 48 -5.15 -7.68 -12.14
C HIS A 48 -4.02 -6.78 -12.68
N ASP A 49 -4.27 -5.48 -12.75
CA ASP A 49 -3.33 -4.44 -13.17
C ASP A 49 -2.39 -3.98 -12.04
N MET A 50 -2.52 -4.56 -10.84
CA MET A 50 -1.81 -4.10 -9.66
C MET A 50 -0.84 -5.14 -9.09
N SER A 51 0.32 -4.67 -8.67
CA SER A 51 1.27 -5.48 -7.90
C SER A 51 0.89 -5.53 -6.41
N GLU A 52 1.29 -6.59 -5.72
CA GLU A 52 1.05 -6.76 -4.28
C GLU A 52 1.53 -5.55 -3.42
N PRO A 53 2.72 -4.95 -3.65
CA PRO A 53 3.14 -3.76 -2.91
C PRO A 53 2.28 -2.52 -3.19
N ALA A 54 1.88 -2.33 -4.46
CA ALA A 54 1.02 -1.20 -4.84
C ALA A 54 -0.37 -1.32 -4.20
N TYR A 55 -0.92 -2.53 -4.17
CA TYR A 55 -2.17 -2.82 -3.48
C TYR A 55 -2.08 -2.60 -1.97
N ALA A 56 -1.00 -3.07 -1.34
CA ALA A 56 -0.75 -2.80 0.06
C ALA A 56 -0.69 -1.28 0.34
N SER A 57 -0.04 -0.52 -0.54
CA SER A 57 0.03 0.94 -0.47
C SER A 57 -1.34 1.61 -0.66
N LEU A 58 -2.21 1.11 -1.55
CA LEU A 58 -3.55 1.65 -1.71
C LEU A 58 -4.41 1.44 -0.44
N VAL A 59 -4.34 0.24 0.14
CA VAL A 59 -5.23 -0.18 1.22
C VAL A 59 -4.76 0.27 2.62
N PHE A 60 -3.46 0.23 2.89
CA PHE A 60 -2.92 0.34 4.26
C PHE A 60 -2.04 1.55 4.52
N ASP A 61 -1.70 2.30 3.49
CA ASP A 61 -0.83 3.46 3.67
C ASP A 61 -1.45 4.52 4.59
N THR A 62 -0.62 5.34 5.21
CA THR A 62 -1.06 6.41 6.10
C THR A 62 -0.75 7.79 5.52
N PHE A 63 0.13 7.84 4.51
CA PHE A 63 0.48 9.04 3.79
C PHE A 63 -0.39 9.23 2.56
N CYS A 64 -0.83 10.45 2.32
CA CYS A 64 -1.52 10.81 1.08
C CYS A 64 -0.54 10.68 -0.09
N HIS A 65 -0.95 10.03 -1.18
CA HIS A 65 -0.11 9.86 -2.36
C HIS A 65 0.12 11.18 -3.12
N GLU A 66 -0.76 12.16 -2.93
CA GLU A 66 -0.67 13.48 -3.56
C GLU A 66 0.10 14.49 -2.69
N CYS A 67 -0.36 14.71 -1.45
CA CYS A 67 0.21 15.77 -0.60
C CYS A 67 1.24 15.26 0.43
N PHE A 68 1.47 13.95 0.50
CA PHE A 68 2.43 13.31 1.41
C PHE A 68 2.22 13.61 2.91
N VAL A 69 1.03 14.06 3.30
CA VAL A 69 0.66 14.25 4.71
C VAL A 69 0.13 12.95 5.30
N HIS A 70 0.51 12.65 6.54
CA HIS A 70 0.11 11.46 7.31
C HIS A 70 -1.34 11.53 7.80
N ARG A 71 -2.31 11.60 6.87
CA ARG A 71 -3.75 11.61 7.15
C ARG A 71 -4.58 10.94 6.05
N ALA A 72 -3.97 10.06 5.26
CA ALA A 72 -4.69 9.32 4.23
C ALA A 72 -5.66 8.32 4.87
N ARG A 73 -6.92 8.38 4.45
CA ARG A 73 -7.99 7.52 4.95
C ARG A 73 -8.86 6.92 3.84
N HIS A 74 -8.72 7.41 2.62
CA HIS A 74 -9.55 7.01 1.49
C HIS A 74 -8.69 6.29 0.47
N ALA A 75 -9.08 5.06 0.13
CA ALA A 75 -8.57 4.38 -1.04
C ALA A 75 -9.47 4.75 -2.22
N ASP A 76 -8.96 5.56 -3.14
CA ASP A 76 -9.61 5.77 -4.42
C ASP A 76 -9.22 4.62 -5.35
N TRP A 77 -10.16 3.69 -5.50
CA TRP A 77 -9.96 2.52 -6.34
C TRP A 77 -9.88 2.89 -7.80
N GLU A 78 -10.47 3.98 -8.28
CA GLU A 78 -10.43 4.31 -9.71
C GLU A 78 -9.02 4.76 -10.12
N SER A 79 -8.43 5.73 -9.41
CA SER A 79 -7.08 6.23 -9.69
C SER A 79 -5.95 5.39 -9.09
N ARG A 80 -6.26 4.37 -8.28
CA ARG A 80 -5.30 3.58 -7.50
C ARG A 80 -4.50 4.41 -6.49
N LEU A 81 -5.06 5.51 -6.01
CA LEU A 81 -4.40 6.40 -5.05
C LEU A 81 -5.00 6.29 -3.65
N ARG A 82 -4.15 6.45 -2.65
CA ARG A 82 -4.61 6.66 -1.27
C ARG A 82 -4.53 8.12 -0.90
N LEU A 83 -5.69 8.70 -0.58
CA LEU A 83 -5.87 10.14 -0.44
C LEU A 83 -6.33 10.52 0.97
N CYS A 84 -5.97 11.75 1.37
CA CYS A 84 -6.66 12.42 2.46
C CYS A 84 -8.00 12.98 1.98
N ALA A 85 -8.87 13.38 2.91
CA ALA A 85 -10.18 13.96 2.57
C ALA A 85 -10.06 15.17 1.63
N ASP A 86 -9.10 16.07 1.90
CA ASP A 86 -8.91 17.28 1.10
C ASP A 86 -8.52 16.98 -0.35
N CYS A 87 -7.58 16.05 -0.55
CA CYS A 87 -7.12 15.66 -1.89
C CYS A 87 -8.19 14.85 -2.64
N LEU A 88 -9.00 14.06 -1.95
CA LEU A 88 -10.11 13.33 -2.58
C LEU A 88 -11.14 14.32 -3.15
N LEU A 89 -11.54 15.32 -2.37
CA LEU A 89 -12.51 16.33 -2.79
C LEU A 89 -11.97 17.24 -3.90
N ALA A 90 -10.67 17.56 -3.86
CA ALA A 90 -10.03 18.39 -4.89
C ALA A 90 -9.96 17.71 -6.26
N GLY A 91 -9.98 16.38 -6.34
CA GLY A 91 -9.97 15.62 -7.59
C GLY A 91 -11.36 15.30 -8.17
N GLN A 92 -12.44 15.62 -7.47
CA GLN A 92 -13.83 15.36 -7.89
C GLN A 92 -14.49 16.57 -8.60
N MET A 93 -13.68 17.57 -8.97
CA MET A 93 -14.08 18.82 -9.64
C MET A 93 -13.31 18.99 -10.95
#